data_AF-A0A6F8YXL4-F1
#
_entry.id   AF-A0A6F8YXL4-F1
#
_cell.length_a   1.000
_cell.length_b   1.000
_cell.length_c   1.000
_cell.angle_alpha   90.00
_cell.angle_beta   90.00
_cell.angle_gamma   90.00
#
_symmetry.space_group_name_H-M   'P 1'
#
loop_
_entity.id
_entity.type
_entity.pdbx_description
1 polymer ?
#
loop_
_entity_poly.entity_id
_entity_poly.type
_entity_poly.pdbx_seq_one_letter_code
_entity_poly.pdbx_strand_id
1 'polypeptide(L)'
;MIRAAAKAFPGPVGLAAWFAVTVPVPLVLYEWTHRWEEDQLASTALVWTLAALPVLAGAVAARWGRHAARRGILTDLLLTLGVATGVSALLLAGSLAFYRWVVPLGGDPGWSGTWWLGLLLAAAGAAVGHAVGRRGTGWAVRWARPTLLLGAAVAVAGAVVAPVTVRLGAEDSTIWYDEGGFGGVGQAAAAPGRSGVLTLPAPGRYAILAMGDAPRRPDCRVSGPDGGAQRRAELVSVPPSDYGGDFATYSWVASFTVPAPGTYTLDCRTGDPLANYTVGQTPRIRGAVASLVHWPPPLLWLLGALPGLWIAADAYLRRRARGRDSTLPA
;
A
#
# COMPACT_ATOMS: atom_id res chain seq x y z
N MET A 1 -12.64 10.56 31.54
CA MET A 1 -12.35 9.36 30.72
C MET A 1 -11.62 9.69 29.42
N ILE A 2 -12.01 10.73 28.68
CA ILE A 2 -11.42 11.11 27.37
C ILE A 2 -9.88 11.26 27.41
N ARG A 3 -9.32 11.95 28.41
CA ARG A 3 -7.85 12.11 28.56
C ARG A 3 -7.11 10.79 28.84
N ALA A 4 -7.77 9.79 29.43
CA ALA A 4 -7.17 8.47 29.66
C ALA A 4 -7.22 7.61 28.38
N ALA A 5 -8.29 7.72 27.59
CA ALA A 5 -8.43 7.07 26.29
C ALA A 5 -7.39 7.54 25.29
N ALA A 6 -7.17 8.85 25.22
CA ALA A 6 -6.11 9.41 24.39
C ALA A 6 -4.70 8.89 24.75
N LYS A 7 -4.46 8.52 26.01
CA LYS A 7 -3.16 7.98 26.47
C LYS A 7 -2.99 6.48 26.21
N ALA A 8 -4.09 5.74 26.07
CA ALA A 8 -4.07 4.31 25.79
C ALA A 8 -4.04 4.00 24.28
N PHE A 9 -4.53 4.95 23.46
CA PHE A 9 -4.47 4.84 22.01
C PHE A 9 -3.02 4.58 21.54
N PRO A 10 -2.80 3.68 20.55
CA PRO A 10 -1.49 3.47 19.98
C PRO A 10 -0.97 4.82 19.46
N GLY A 11 0.08 5.33 20.07
CA GLY A 11 0.74 6.54 19.58
C GLY A 11 1.24 6.36 18.13
N PRO A 12 1.85 7.40 17.53
CA PRO A 12 2.26 7.39 16.12
C PRO A 12 3.07 6.15 15.72
N VAL A 13 3.97 5.69 16.59
CA VAL A 13 4.78 4.47 16.36
C VAL A 13 3.92 3.21 16.28
N GLY A 14 2.91 3.07 17.14
CA GLY A 14 2.02 1.91 17.14
C GLY A 14 1.13 1.86 15.90
N LEU A 15 0.66 3.03 15.44
CA LEU A 15 -0.08 3.12 14.18
C LEU A 15 0.79 2.82 12.97
N ALA A 16 2.01 3.35 12.91
CA ALA A 16 2.94 3.04 11.82
C ALA A 16 3.25 1.53 11.76
N ALA A 17 3.48 0.89 12.91
CA ALA A 17 3.67 -0.55 12.99
C ALA A 17 2.43 -1.33 12.54
N TRP A 18 1.24 -0.89 12.95
CA TRP A 18 -0.02 -1.48 12.48
C TRP A 18 -0.13 -1.43 10.97
N PHE A 19 -0.02 -0.24 10.38
CA PHE A 19 -0.09 -0.06 8.93
C PHE A 19 0.94 -0.93 8.20
N ALA A 20 2.19 -0.96 8.67
CA ALA A 20 3.25 -1.76 8.06
C ALA A 20 2.93 -3.27 8.08
N VAL A 21 2.46 -3.79 9.21
CA VAL A 21 2.16 -5.22 9.37
C VAL A 21 0.90 -5.63 8.61
N THR A 22 -0.09 -4.74 8.45
CA THR A 22 -1.37 -5.11 7.85
C THR A 22 -1.50 -4.76 6.37
N VAL A 23 -0.59 -3.99 5.79
CA VAL A 23 -0.69 -3.56 4.37
C VAL A 23 0.55 -3.94 3.54
N PRO A 24 1.73 -3.31 3.68
CA PRO A 24 2.86 -3.62 2.81
C PRO A 24 3.48 -4.99 3.08
N VAL A 25 3.56 -5.43 4.35
CA VAL A 25 4.16 -6.75 4.68
C VAL A 25 3.40 -7.91 4.01
N PRO A 26 2.06 -8.00 4.07
CA PRO A 26 1.31 -9.05 3.38
C PRO A 26 1.55 -9.08 1.88
N LEU A 27 1.58 -7.93 1.21
CA LEU A 27 1.77 -7.84 -0.24
C LEU A 27 3.21 -8.24 -0.63
N VAL A 28 4.21 -7.69 0.05
CA VAL A 28 5.63 -7.98 -0.24
C VAL A 28 5.99 -9.43 0.06
N LEU A 29 5.45 -9.99 1.14
CA LEU A 29 5.69 -11.40 1.45
C LEU A 29 5.00 -12.32 0.46
N TYR A 30 3.80 -11.96 -0.01
CA TYR A 30 3.11 -12.75 -1.03
C TYR A 30 3.92 -12.79 -2.33
N GLU A 31 4.32 -11.63 -2.86
CA GLU A 31 5.22 -11.49 -4.02
C GLU A 31 6.48 -12.36 -3.90
N TRP A 32 7.07 -12.43 -2.70
CA TRP A 32 8.30 -13.19 -2.49
C TRP A 32 8.06 -14.71 -2.40
N THR A 33 6.90 -15.13 -1.91
CA THR A 33 6.63 -16.53 -1.56
C THR A 33 5.79 -17.28 -2.59
N HIS A 34 4.88 -16.59 -3.27
CA HIS A 34 3.96 -17.15 -4.25
C HIS A 34 4.31 -16.52 -5.59
N ARG A 35 5.12 -17.26 -6.37
CA ARG A 35 5.68 -16.77 -7.61
C ARG A 35 4.60 -16.88 -8.71
N TRP A 36 4.19 -15.74 -9.27
CA TRP A 36 3.55 -15.47 -10.59
C TRP A 36 2.31 -16.27 -11.07
N GLU A 37 1.95 -17.39 -10.44
CA GLU A 37 0.85 -18.26 -10.90
C GLU A 37 -0.44 -18.12 -10.04
N GLU A 38 -0.35 -17.47 -8.88
CA GLU A 38 -1.45 -17.41 -7.92
C GLU A 38 -1.90 -15.98 -7.63
N ASP A 39 -3.22 -15.76 -7.67
CA ASP A 39 -3.84 -14.50 -7.24
C ASP A 39 -3.75 -14.35 -5.72
N GLN A 40 -3.30 -13.18 -5.24
CA GLN A 40 -3.38 -12.90 -3.81
C GLN A 40 -4.83 -12.82 -3.34
N LEU A 41 -5.23 -13.80 -2.53
CA LEU A 41 -6.56 -13.81 -1.91
C LEU A 41 -6.63 -12.80 -0.75
N ALA A 42 -7.77 -12.10 -0.65
CA ALA A 42 -8.06 -11.19 0.45
C ALA A 42 -7.96 -11.87 1.82
N SER A 43 -8.37 -13.14 1.91
CA SER A 43 -8.29 -13.95 3.14
C SER A 43 -6.85 -14.08 3.64
N THR A 44 -5.90 -14.37 2.75
CA THR A 44 -4.47 -14.51 3.06
C THR A 44 -3.88 -13.20 3.60
N ALA A 45 -4.19 -12.07 2.96
CA ALA A 45 -3.75 -10.76 3.44
C ALA A 45 -4.33 -10.42 4.83
N LEU A 46 -5.59 -10.78 5.07
CA LEU A 46 -6.28 -10.50 6.33
C LEU A 46 -5.79 -11.35 7.51
N VAL A 47 -5.15 -12.50 7.28
CA VAL A 47 -4.51 -13.29 8.36
C VAL A 47 -3.51 -12.45 9.15
N TRP A 48 -2.73 -11.59 8.48
CA TRP A 48 -1.80 -10.67 9.14
C TRP A 48 -2.50 -9.67 10.06
N THR A 49 -3.64 -9.15 9.60
CA THR A 49 -4.48 -8.26 10.40
C THR A 49 -5.02 -8.99 11.63
N LEU A 50 -5.57 -10.19 11.43
CA LEU A 50 -6.12 -11.01 12.53
C LEU A 50 -5.04 -11.42 13.54
N ALA A 51 -3.84 -11.78 13.09
CA ALA A 51 -2.72 -12.14 13.96
C ALA A 51 -2.18 -10.94 14.76
N ALA A 52 -2.20 -9.73 14.19
CA ALA A 52 -1.74 -8.51 14.86
C ALA A 52 -2.73 -7.97 15.90
N LEU A 53 -4.04 -8.22 15.73
CA LEU A 53 -5.11 -7.72 16.62
C LEU A 53 -4.94 -8.04 18.11
N PRO A 54 -4.69 -9.31 18.53
CA PRO A 54 -4.57 -9.61 19.95
C PRO A 54 -3.36 -8.91 20.59
N VAL A 55 -2.26 -8.74 19.84
CA VAL A 55 -1.07 -8.02 20.28
C VAL A 55 -1.37 -6.54 20.49
N LEU A 56 -2.04 -5.91 19.51
CA LEU A 56 -2.48 -4.52 19.60
C LEU A 56 -3.41 -4.31 20.80
N ALA A 57 -4.47 -5.13 20.90
CA ALA A 57 -5.46 -5.03 21.97
C ALA A 57 -4.81 -5.22 23.35
N GLY A 58 -3.91 -6.21 23.47
CA GLY A 58 -3.15 -6.45 24.69
C GLY A 58 -2.23 -5.29 25.06
N ALA A 59 -1.55 -4.67 24.09
CA ALA A 59 -0.69 -3.52 24.34
C ALA A 59 -1.48 -2.28 24.80
N VAL A 60 -2.65 -2.02 24.19
CA VAL A 60 -3.58 -0.95 24.60
C VAL A 60 -4.11 -1.21 26.01
N ALA A 61 -4.58 -2.43 26.28
CA ALA A 61 -5.11 -2.84 27.58
C ALA A 61 -4.05 -2.75 28.70
N ALA A 62 -2.83 -3.21 28.44
CA ALA A 62 -1.71 -3.12 29.39
C ALA A 62 -1.32 -1.67 29.67
N ARG A 63 -1.37 -0.78 28.66
CA ARG A 63 -1.16 0.66 28.84
C ARG A 63 -2.26 1.32 29.67
N TRP A 64 -3.52 0.98 29.39
CA TRP A 64 -4.66 1.49 30.13
C TRP A 64 -4.64 1.07 31.61
N GLY A 65 -4.40 -0.21 31.89
CA GLY A 65 -4.37 -0.74 33.26
C GLY A 65 -3.33 -0.05 34.17
N ARG A 66 -2.21 0.40 33.60
CA ARG A 66 -1.21 1.21 34.34
C ARG A 66 -1.71 2.58 34.80
N HIS A 67 -2.72 3.14 34.13
CA HIS A 67 -3.24 4.48 34.42
C HIS A 67 -4.52 4.46 35.27
N ALA A 68 -5.21 3.32 35.34
CA ALA A 68 -6.54 3.21 35.92
C ALA A 68 -6.58 2.72 37.38
N ALA A 69 -5.45 2.77 38.10
CA ALA A 69 -5.21 2.16 39.41
C ALA A 69 -6.03 2.68 40.62
N ARG A 70 -7.25 3.21 40.44
CA ARG A 70 -8.09 3.74 41.54
C ARG A 70 -9.57 3.36 41.48
N ARG A 71 -9.95 2.29 40.76
CA ARG A 71 -11.35 1.83 40.66
C ARG A 71 -11.50 0.34 40.98
N GLY A 72 -12.71 -0.09 41.33
CA GLY A 72 -13.02 -1.49 41.61
C GLY A 72 -12.64 -2.42 40.46
N ILE A 73 -12.23 -3.65 40.80
CA ILE A 73 -11.61 -4.65 39.91
C ILE A 73 -12.45 -4.88 38.64
N LEU A 74 -13.76 -5.03 38.80
CA LEU A 74 -14.66 -5.44 37.71
C LEU A 74 -14.96 -4.29 36.74
N THR A 75 -15.16 -3.07 37.26
CA THR A 75 -15.37 -1.87 36.45
C THR A 75 -14.12 -1.51 35.65
N ASP A 76 -12.93 -1.69 36.23
CA ASP A 76 -11.66 -1.44 35.54
C ASP A 76 -11.42 -2.43 34.40
N LEU A 77 -11.72 -3.71 34.63
CA LEU A 77 -11.67 -4.75 33.60
C LEU A 77 -12.59 -4.41 32.42
N LEU A 78 -13.88 -4.16 32.68
CA LEU A 78 -14.86 -3.87 31.63
C LEU A 78 -14.50 -2.63 30.81
N LEU A 79 -14.05 -1.56 31.46
CA LEU A 79 -13.57 -0.35 30.76
C LEU A 79 -12.32 -0.63 29.94
N THR A 80 -11.36 -1.40 30.46
CA THR A 80 -10.15 -1.76 29.74
C THR A 80 -10.47 -2.55 28.48
N LEU A 81 -11.33 -3.58 28.59
CA LEU A 81 -11.79 -4.37 27.45
C LEU A 81 -12.52 -3.49 26.44
N GLY A 82 -13.48 -2.67 26.89
CA GLY A 82 -14.23 -1.79 26.00
C GLY A 82 -13.34 -0.84 25.20
N VAL A 83 -12.35 -0.21 25.85
CA VAL A 83 -11.42 0.71 25.17
C VAL A 83 -10.49 -0.04 24.21
N ALA A 84 -9.87 -1.14 24.66
CA ALA A 84 -8.92 -1.90 23.85
C ALA A 84 -9.61 -2.53 22.63
N THR A 85 -10.75 -3.18 22.84
CA THR A 85 -11.56 -3.76 21.76
C THR A 85 -12.07 -2.67 20.82
N GLY A 86 -12.52 -1.52 21.34
CA GLY A 86 -12.96 -0.39 20.50
C GLY A 86 -11.85 0.16 19.60
N VAL A 87 -10.64 0.35 20.14
CA VAL A 87 -9.48 0.80 19.34
C VAL A 87 -9.10 -0.24 18.29
N SER A 88 -9.06 -1.52 18.66
CA SER A 88 -8.78 -2.61 17.73
C SER A 88 -9.84 -2.76 16.66
N ALA A 89 -11.13 -2.57 17.00
CA ALA A 89 -12.24 -2.59 16.05
C ALA A 89 -12.13 -1.47 15.01
N LEU A 90 -11.74 -0.26 15.43
CA LEU A 90 -11.51 0.86 14.52
C LEU A 90 -10.38 0.56 13.54
N LEU A 91 -9.27 0.00 14.03
CA LEU A 91 -8.13 -0.34 13.19
C LEU A 91 -8.40 -1.52 12.26
N LEU A 92 -9.14 -2.53 12.75
CA LEU A 92 -9.65 -3.61 11.91
C LEU A 92 -10.57 -3.08 10.81
N ALA A 93 -11.54 -2.22 11.15
CA ALA A 93 -12.44 -1.61 10.18
C ALA A 93 -11.67 -0.83 9.11
N GLY A 94 -10.62 -0.11 9.50
CA GLY A 94 -9.70 0.57 8.58
C GLY A 94 -9.00 -0.39 7.63
N SER A 95 -8.43 -1.48 8.13
CA SER A 95 -7.78 -2.50 7.30
C SER A 95 -8.77 -3.20 6.36
N LEU A 96 -9.97 -3.54 6.85
CA LEU A 96 -11.03 -4.14 6.01
C LEU A 96 -11.49 -3.17 4.92
N ALA A 97 -11.69 -1.89 5.24
CA ALA A 97 -12.07 -0.88 4.26
C ALA A 97 -10.99 -0.71 3.19
N PHE A 98 -9.70 -0.75 3.59
CA PHE A 98 -8.58 -0.71 2.66
C PHE A 98 -8.63 -1.87 1.65
N TYR A 99 -8.74 -3.11 2.13
CA TYR A 99 -8.84 -4.29 1.26
C TYR A 99 -10.18 -4.43 0.53
N ARG A 100 -11.21 -3.68 0.93
CA ARG A 100 -12.51 -3.68 0.24
C ARG A 100 -12.59 -2.67 -0.89
N TRP A 101 -11.93 -1.52 -0.74
CA TRP A 101 -12.13 -0.34 -1.60
C TRP A 101 -10.84 0.22 -2.22
N VAL A 102 -9.70 0.11 -1.54
CA VAL A 102 -8.42 0.67 -2.03
C VAL A 102 -7.68 -0.36 -2.87
N VAL A 103 -7.44 -1.54 -2.29
CA VAL A 103 -6.80 -2.69 -2.95
C VAL A 103 -7.76 -3.90 -2.85
N PRO A 104 -8.83 -3.94 -3.65
CA PRO A 104 -9.76 -5.06 -3.68
C PRO A 104 -9.09 -6.29 -4.31
N LEU A 105 -8.62 -7.18 -3.43
CA LEU A 105 -8.00 -8.46 -3.78
C LEU A 105 -9.03 -9.49 -4.28
N GLY A 106 -8.55 -10.63 -4.79
CA GLY A 106 -9.40 -11.75 -5.20
C GLY A 106 -10.08 -12.48 -4.03
N GLY A 107 -11.16 -13.20 -4.34
CA GLY A 107 -11.90 -14.06 -3.39
C GLY A 107 -12.87 -13.33 -2.45
N ASP A 108 -13.72 -14.11 -1.77
CA ASP A 108 -14.55 -13.63 -0.66
C ASP A 108 -13.88 -14.02 0.67
N PRO A 109 -13.32 -13.07 1.44
CA PRO A 109 -12.70 -13.38 2.72
C PRO A 109 -13.72 -13.71 3.83
N GLY A 110 -15.02 -13.66 3.55
CA GLY A 110 -16.05 -13.84 4.57
C GLY A 110 -16.07 -12.66 5.54
N TRP A 111 -16.26 -11.44 5.02
CA TRP A 111 -16.10 -10.17 5.73
C TRP A 111 -16.72 -10.11 7.13
N SER A 112 -17.93 -10.66 7.27
CA SER A 112 -18.64 -10.73 8.56
C SER A 112 -17.94 -11.67 9.54
N GLY A 113 -17.50 -12.84 9.07
CA GLY A 113 -16.70 -13.79 9.84
C GLY A 113 -15.37 -13.20 10.28
N THR A 114 -14.65 -12.52 9.38
CA THR A 114 -13.39 -11.83 9.71
C THR A 114 -13.60 -10.76 10.78
N TRP A 115 -14.69 -9.97 10.67
CA TRP A 115 -15.03 -8.96 11.67
C TRP A 115 -15.26 -9.57 13.05
N TRP A 116 -16.12 -10.58 13.15
CA TRP A 116 -16.44 -11.21 14.42
C TRP A 116 -15.24 -11.95 15.03
N LEU A 117 -14.49 -12.70 14.23
CA LEU A 117 -13.26 -13.35 14.69
C LEU A 117 -12.24 -12.32 15.18
N GLY A 118 -12.07 -11.21 14.47
CA GLY A 118 -11.18 -10.13 14.87
C GLY A 118 -11.59 -9.49 16.20
N LEU A 119 -12.89 -9.25 16.41
CA LEU A 119 -13.40 -8.74 17.69
C LEU A 119 -13.16 -9.71 18.85
N LEU A 120 -13.34 -11.02 18.62
CA LEU A 120 -13.05 -12.05 19.63
C LEU A 120 -11.56 -12.08 19.98
N LEU A 121 -10.67 -12.07 18.99
CA LEU A 121 -9.22 -12.02 19.19
C LEU A 121 -8.78 -10.74 19.91
N ALA A 122 -9.39 -9.60 19.57
CA ALA A 122 -9.14 -8.34 20.26
C ALA A 122 -9.56 -8.40 21.74
N ALA A 123 -10.74 -8.95 22.03
CA ALA A 123 -11.22 -9.12 23.41
C ALA A 123 -10.31 -10.05 24.22
N ALA A 124 -9.89 -11.18 23.62
CA ALA A 124 -8.95 -12.12 24.24
C ALA A 124 -7.59 -11.46 24.53
N GLY A 125 -7.01 -10.77 23.53
CA GLY A 125 -5.77 -10.01 23.68
C GLY A 125 -5.88 -8.93 24.76
N ALA A 126 -6.99 -8.19 24.80
CA ALA A 126 -7.25 -7.18 25.82
C ALA A 126 -7.30 -7.77 27.23
N ALA A 127 -7.95 -8.93 27.42
CA ALA A 127 -8.01 -9.62 28.71
C ALA A 127 -6.60 -10.03 29.19
N VAL A 128 -5.78 -10.61 28.32
CA VAL A 128 -4.38 -10.96 28.61
C VAL A 128 -3.58 -9.70 28.95
N GLY A 129 -3.71 -8.64 28.14
CA GLY A 129 -3.03 -7.37 28.36
C GLY A 129 -3.40 -6.69 29.68
N HIS A 130 -4.68 -6.75 30.06
CA HIS A 130 -5.15 -6.24 31.36
C HIS A 130 -4.48 -6.99 32.52
N ALA A 131 -4.44 -8.33 32.46
CA ALA A 131 -3.78 -9.14 33.49
C ALA A 131 -2.27 -8.83 33.59
N VAL A 132 -1.59 -8.66 32.45
CA VAL A 132 -0.17 -8.26 32.41
C VAL A 132 0.05 -6.85 32.95
N GLY A 133 -0.80 -5.89 32.56
CA GLY A 133 -0.69 -4.49 32.99
C GLY A 133 -0.86 -4.30 34.49
N ARG A 134 -1.67 -5.13 35.15
CA ARG A 134 -1.86 -5.14 36.61
C ARG A 134 -0.68 -5.68 37.39
N ARG A 135 0.13 -6.56 36.79
CA ARG A 135 1.33 -7.12 37.43
C ARG A 135 2.50 -6.13 37.49
N GLY A 136 2.31 -4.88 37.03
CA GLY A 136 3.23 -3.79 37.34
C GLY A 136 4.67 -4.04 36.90
N THR A 137 4.88 -4.50 35.66
CA THR A 137 6.24 -4.58 35.13
C THR A 137 6.76 -3.17 34.84
N GLY A 138 7.73 -2.73 35.64
CA GLY A 138 8.37 -1.41 35.63
C GLY A 138 9.19 -1.09 34.38
N TRP A 139 8.85 -1.65 33.22
CA TRP A 139 9.52 -1.40 31.94
C TRP A 139 9.04 -0.05 31.35
N ALA A 140 9.24 1.03 32.08
CA ALA A 140 9.17 2.38 31.57
C ALA A 140 10.48 2.67 30.82
N VAL A 141 10.68 2.02 29.67
CA VAL A 141 11.91 2.24 28.92
C VAL A 141 11.90 3.67 28.35
N ARG A 142 12.83 4.50 28.84
CA ARG A 142 12.99 5.90 28.45
C ARG A 142 13.60 6.02 27.04
N TRP A 143 12.79 5.82 26.00
CA TRP A 143 13.21 5.98 24.59
C TRP A 143 12.99 7.43 24.08
N ALA A 144 13.57 8.46 24.70
CA ALA A 144 13.35 9.85 24.24
C ALA A 144 14.32 10.32 23.14
N ARG A 145 15.52 9.73 23.08
CA ARG A 145 16.55 10.03 22.05
C ARG A 145 16.39 9.21 20.75
N PRO A 146 16.16 7.89 20.79
CA PRO A 146 16.03 7.07 19.58
C PRO A 146 14.74 7.29 18.77
N THR A 147 13.72 7.95 19.32
CA THR A 147 12.42 8.13 18.63
C THR A 147 12.45 9.06 17.41
N LEU A 148 13.34 10.05 17.38
CA LEU A 148 13.48 10.94 16.22
C LEU A 148 14.18 10.23 15.06
N LEU A 149 15.24 9.47 15.35
CA LEU A 149 15.91 8.61 14.36
C LEU A 149 14.98 7.52 13.85
N LEU A 150 14.20 6.92 14.74
CA LEU A 150 13.15 5.97 14.37
C LEU A 150 12.12 6.62 13.43
N GLY A 151 11.64 7.83 13.75
CA GLY A 151 10.71 8.56 12.88
C GLY A 151 11.30 8.84 11.50
N ALA A 152 12.56 9.27 11.42
CA ALA A 152 13.26 9.46 10.15
C ALA A 152 13.42 8.14 9.36
N ALA A 153 13.82 7.05 10.03
CA ALA A 153 13.94 5.73 9.42
C ALA A 153 12.60 5.22 8.89
N VAL A 154 11.52 5.36 9.67
CA VAL A 154 10.17 4.98 9.25
C VAL A 154 9.69 5.85 8.08
N ALA A 155 10.04 7.14 8.05
CA ALA A 155 9.67 8.02 6.95
C ALA A 155 10.35 7.60 5.64
N VAL A 156 11.66 7.31 5.70
CA VAL A 156 12.42 6.82 4.54
C VAL A 156 11.88 5.46 4.09
N ALA A 157 11.73 4.50 5.02
CA ALA A 157 11.21 3.18 4.70
C ALA A 157 9.81 3.27 4.08
N GLY A 158 8.90 4.05 4.66
CA GLY A 158 7.55 4.26 4.13
C GLY A 158 7.56 4.91 2.75
N ALA A 159 8.42 5.91 2.51
CA ALA A 159 8.56 6.54 1.20
C ALA A 159 9.01 5.55 0.12
N VAL A 160 9.93 4.62 0.45
CA VAL A 160 10.38 3.58 -0.49
C VAL A 160 9.32 2.50 -0.70
N VAL A 161 8.62 2.10 0.35
CA VAL A 161 7.65 0.99 0.33
C VAL A 161 6.32 1.38 -0.33
N ALA A 162 5.91 2.65 -0.25
CA ALA A 162 4.61 3.08 -0.78
C ALA A 162 4.45 2.84 -2.29
N PRO A 163 5.40 3.21 -3.17
CA PRO A 163 5.33 2.87 -4.59
C PRO A 163 5.27 1.35 -4.84
N VAL A 164 6.03 0.56 -4.07
CA VAL A 164 6.01 -0.91 -4.18
C VAL A 164 4.64 -1.47 -3.80
N THR A 165 4.03 -0.94 -2.76
CA THR A 165 2.68 -1.33 -2.29
C THR A 165 1.62 -0.99 -3.33
N VAL A 166 1.73 0.18 -3.98
CA VAL A 166 0.83 0.58 -5.07
C VAL A 166 1.01 -0.33 -6.28
N ARG A 167 2.25 -0.67 -6.64
CA ARG A 167 2.55 -1.60 -7.73
C ARG A 167 1.92 -2.97 -7.46
N LEU A 168 2.24 -3.59 -6.33
CA LEU A 168 1.73 -4.92 -5.96
C LEU A 168 0.21 -4.92 -5.87
N GLY A 169 -0.37 -3.92 -5.19
CA GLY A 169 -1.82 -3.80 -5.10
C GLY A 169 -2.50 -3.59 -6.46
N ALA A 170 -1.83 -2.97 -7.43
CA ALA A 170 -2.32 -2.86 -8.80
C ALA A 170 -2.23 -4.19 -9.55
N GLU A 171 -1.12 -4.93 -9.41
CA GLU A 171 -0.92 -6.27 -9.97
C GLU A 171 -2.04 -7.20 -9.47
N ASP A 172 -2.20 -7.35 -8.15
CA ASP A 172 -3.18 -8.28 -7.54
C ASP A 172 -4.66 -7.89 -7.73
N SER A 173 -4.93 -6.60 -7.97
CA SER A 173 -6.30 -6.13 -8.19
C SER A 173 -6.69 -6.09 -9.67
N THR A 174 -5.78 -6.45 -10.57
CA THR A 174 -6.06 -6.52 -12.00
C THR A 174 -7.04 -7.67 -12.29
N ILE A 175 -7.99 -7.43 -13.20
CA ILE A 175 -8.88 -8.47 -13.72
C ILE A 175 -8.16 -9.14 -14.90
N TRP A 176 -8.25 -10.48 -15.00
CA TRP A 176 -7.71 -11.30 -16.11
C TRP A 176 -7.49 -10.50 -17.38
N TYR A 177 -6.22 -10.36 -17.74
CA TYR A 177 -5.77 -9.49 -18.82
C TYR A 177 -5.34 -10.34 -20.01
N ASP A 178 -6.12 -10.29 -21.09
CA ASP A 178 -5.67 -10.75 -22.40
C ASP A 178 -5.00 -9.57 -23.09
N GLU A 179 -3.72 -9.74 -23.39
CA GLU A 179 -2.86 -8.71 -23.93
C GLU A 179 -3.32 -8.18 -25.28
N GLY A 180 -4.13 -8.94 -26.04
CA GLY A 180 -4.80 -8.48 -27.25
C GLY A 180 -3.85 -7.71 -28.17
N GLY A 181 -2.98 -8.41 -28.90
CA GLY A 181 -1.91 -7.78 -29.68
C GLY A 181 -2.41 -6.90 -30.81
N PHE A 182 -2.32 -5.58 -30.65
CA PHE A 182 -2.63 -4.59 -31.69
C PHE A 182 -1.40 -4.13 -32.49
N GLY A 183 -0.25 -4.79 -32.28
CA GLY A 183 1.04 -4.42 -32.85
C GLY A 183 2.01 -3.89 -31.78
N GLY A 184 3.20 -3.48 -32.20
CA GLY A 184 4.25 -3.06 -31.30
C GLY A 184 5.50 -2.56 -32.00
N VAL A 185 6.52 -2.20 -31.22
CA VAL A 185 7.83 -1.73 -31.65
C VAL A 185 8.93 -2.47 -30.89
N GLY A 186 9.99 -2.89 -31.57
CA GLY A 186 11.12 -3.62 -30.98
C GLY A 186 11.63 -4.75 -31.86
N GLN A 187 12.58 -5.54 -31.35
CA GLN A 187 13.13 -6.72 -32.05
C GLN A 187 12.10 -7.82 -32.32
N ALA A 188 11.09 -7.96 -31.46
CA ALA A 188 9.99 -8.90 -31.67
C ALA A 188 8.90 -8.34 -32.61
N ALA A 189 8.98 -7.06 -32.99
CA ALA A 189 8.06 -6.49 -33.97
C ALA A 189 8.45 -6.90 -35.40
N ALA A 190 7.46 -6.91 -36.31
CA ALA A 190 7.65 -7.31 -37.70
C ALA A 190 8.75 -6.54 -38.46
N ALA A 191 9.24 -5.41 -37.92
CA ALA A 191 10.41 -4.68 -38.41
C ALA A 191 11.25 -4.11 -37.22
N PRO A 192 12.41 -4.69 -36.89
CA PRO A 192 13.29 -4.18 -35.84
C PRO A 192 13.77 -2.74 -36.09
N GLY A 193 13.78 -1.91 -35.04
CA GLY A 193 14.41 -0.58 -35.06
C GLY A 193 13.69 0.52 -35.85
N ARG A 194 12.44 0.29 -36.28
CA ARG A 194 11.58 1.29 -36.94
C ARG A 194 10.31 1.53 -36.12
N SER A 195 9.65 2.67 -36.35
CA SER A 195 8.32 2.92 -35.81
C SER A 195 7.39 1.74 -36.11
N GLY A 196 6.74 1.21 -35.08
CA GLY A 196 5.80 0.11 -35.18
C GLY A 196 4.51 0.55 -35.82
N VAL A 197 3.87 -0.34 -36.58
CA VAL A 197 2.52 -0.15 -37.11
C VAL A 197 1.53 -0.78 -36.14
N LEU A 198 0.50 -0.03 -35.76
CA LEU A 198 -0.58 -0.48 -34.89
C LEU A 198 -1.89 -0.56 -35.67
N THR A 199 -2.68 -1.59 -35.43
CA THR A 199 -4.04 -1.70 -35.99
C THR A 199 -5.05 -1.68 -34.86
N LEU A 200 -5.78 -0.57 -34.73
CA LEU A 200 -6.65 -0.31 -33.58
C LEU A 200 -8.12 -0.37 -34.03
N PRO A 201 -8.90 -1.35 -33.54
CA PRO A 201 -10.22 -1.65 -34.10
C PRO A 201 -11.33 -0.70 -33.63
N ALA A 202 -11.09 0.11 -32.60
CA ALA A 202 -12.11 0.97 -32.00
C ALA A 202 -11.49 2.25 -31.41
N PRO A 203 -12.29 3.31 -31.21
CA PRO A 203 -11.88 4.43 -30.37
C PRO A 203 -11.78 3.99 -28.91
N GLY A 204 -10.83 4.56 -28.16
CA GLY A 204 -10.65 4.20 -26.75
C GLY A 204 -9.24 4.45 -26.21
N ARG A 205 -8.99 4.00 -24.98
CA ARG A 205 -7.68 4.06 -24.33
C ARG A 205 -6.95 2.72 -24.48
N TYR A 206 -5.73 2.79 -24.99
CA TYR A 206 -4.86 1.63 -25.19
C TYR A 206 -3.64 1.73 -24.28
N ALA A 207 -3.10 0.57 -23.89
CA ALA A 207 -1.88 0.48 -23.10
C ALA A 207 -0.69 0.17 -24.00
N ILE A 208 0.45 0.75 -23.63
CA ILE A 208 1.76 0.37 -24.13
C ILE A 208 2.39 -0.46 -23.02
N LEU A 209 2.75 -1.69 -23.38
CA LEU A 209 3.32 -2.69 -22.50
C LEU A 209 4.79 -2.90 -22.86
N ALA A 210 5.69 -2.69 -21.91
CA ALA A 210 7.08 -3.11 -22.03
C ALA A 210 7.19 -4.63 -21.82
N MET A 211 7.83 -5.32 -22.75
CA MET A 211 8.03 -6.78 -22.70
C MET A 211 9.44 -7.08 -22.16
N GLY A 212 9.54 -7.99 -21.20
CA GLY A 212 10.83 -8.38 -20.60
C GLY A 212 11.54 -7.21 -19.93
N ASP A 213 12.82 -7.01 -20.25
CA ASP A 213 13.68 -5.98 -19.64
C ASP A 213 13.52 -4.57 -20.25
N ALA A 214 12.54 -4.36 -21.13
CA ALA A 214 12.34 -3.08 -21.78
C ALA A 214 12.18 -1.93 -20.75
N PRO A 215 12.81 -0.76 -20.98
CA PRO A 215 12.77 0.33 -20.03
C PRO A 215 11.35 0.78 -19.67
N ARG A 216 11.11 0.95 -18.37
CA ARG A 216 9.79 1.29 -17.81
C ARG A 216 9.35 2.76 -18.00
N ARG A 217 10.21 3.59 -18.60
CA ARG A 217 9.94 5.01 -18.86
C ARG A 217 10.31 5.41 -20.30
N PRO A 218 9.67 4.81 -21.32
CA PRO A 218 9.97 5.15 -22.70
C PRO A 218 9.43 6.53 -23.08
N ASP A 219 10.08 7.22 -24.03
CA ASP A 219 9.45 8.34 -24.73
C ASP A 219 8.69 7.81 -25.95
N CYS A 220 7.46 7.36 -25.71
CA CYS A 220 6.58 6.85 -26.76
C CYS A 220 5.72 7.97 -27.36
N ARG A 221 5.64 7.97 -28.68
CA ARG A 221 4.85 8.91 -29.49
C ARG A 221 3.99 8.13 -30.46
N VAL A 222 2.74 8.56 -30.60
CA VAL A 222 1.76 7.94 -31.49
C VAL A 222 1.35 8.95 -32.55
N SER A 223 1.42 8.55 -33.82
CA SER A 223 0.93 9.33 -34.96
C SER A 223 -0.32 8.67 -35.55
N GLY A 224 -1.31 9.51 -35.88
CA GLY A 224 -2.60 9.08 -36.42
C GLY A 224 -2.53 8.56 -37.86
N PRO A 225 -3.65 8.04 -38.39
CA PRO A 225 -3.74 7.46 -39.72
C PRO A 225 -3.35 8.43 -40.83
N ASP A 226 -3.64 9.72 -40.64
CA ASP A 226 -3.39 10.78 -41.63
C ASP A 226 -1.97 11.38 -41.52
N GLY A 227 -1.05 10.75 -40.77
CA GLY A 227 0.29 11.29 -40.54
C GLY A 227 0.31 12.60 -39.75
N GLY A 228 -0.78 12.91 -39.04
CA GLY A 228 -0.93 14.12 -38.23
C GLY A 228 0.06 14.21 -37.05
N ALA A 229 0.00 15.33 -36.32
CA ALA A 229 0.93 15.64 -35.24
C ALA A 229 1.08 14.48 -34.23
N GLN A 230 2.33 14.11 -33.95
CA GLN A 230 2.67 13.10 -32.97
C GLN A 230 2.18 13.49 -31.58
N ARG A 231 1.43 12.60 -30.93
CA ARG A 231 0.98 12.77 -29.54
C ARG A 231 1.85 11.92 -28.63
N ARG A 232 2.34 12.52 -27.54
CA ARG A 232 3.10 11.80 -26.52
C ARG A 232 2.15 10.90 -25.73
N ALA A 233 2.56 9.66 -25.49
CA ALA A 233 1.84 8.76 -24.62
C ALA A 233 1.93 9.23 -23.15
N GLU A 234 0.86 9.03 -22.40
CA GLU A 234 0.79 9.31 -20.96
C GLU A 234 1.51 8.21 -20.20
N LEU A 235 2.56 8.56 -19.46
CA LEU A 235 3.35 7.60 -18.69
C LEU A 235 2.57 7.09 -17.48
N VAL A 236 2.70 5.80 -17.19
CA VAL A 236 2.29 5.21 -15.91
C VAL A 236 3.43 5.40 -14.92
N SER A 237 3.17 6.21 -13.88
CA SER A 237 4.20 6.63 -12.91
C SER A 237 4.76 5.47 -12.09
N VAL A 238 3.89 4.53 -11.72
CA VAL A 238 4.22 3.29 -11.01
C VAL A 238 3.71 2.11 -11.84
N PRO A 239 4.53 1.63 -12.80
CA PRO A 239 4.11 0.60 -13.74
C PRO A 239 4.01 -0.77 -13.04
N PRO A 240 2.82 -1.41 -13.03
CA PRO A 240 2.69 -2.84 -12.73
C PRO A 240 3.51 -3.65 -13.72
N SER A 241 4.05 -4.79 -13.30
CA SER A 241 4.96 -5.63 -14.09
C SER A 241 4.72 -7.12 -13.90
N ASP A 242 3.46 -7.55 -13.85
CA ASP A 242 3.08 -8.97 -13.77
C ASP A 242 1.91 -9.32 -14.69
N TYR A 243 1.77 -8.60 -15.81
CA TYR A 243 0.82 -8.99 -16.84
C TYR A 243 1.55 -10.00 -17.71
N GLY A 244 1.08 -11.24 -17.89
CA GLY A 244 1.78 -12.24 -18.71
C GLY A 244 1.71 -13.67 -18.18
N GLY A 245 2.37 -14.61 -18.87
CA GLY A 245 2.45 -16.02 -18.48
C GLY A 245 3.86 -16.58 -18.73
N ASP A 246 4.00 -17.91 -18.81
CA ASP A 246 5.25 -18.70 -18.83
C ASP A 246 6.35 -18.24 -19.81
N PHE A 247 6.00 -17.40 -20.80
CA PHE A 247 6.87 -17.00 -21.89
C PHE A 247 7.19 -15.48 -21.97
N ALA A 248 6.47 -14.61 -21.25
CA ALA A 248 6.77 -13.17 -21.20
C ALA A 248 6.05 -12.45 -20.06
N THR A 249 6.79 -11.62 -19.32
CA THR A 249 6.24 -10.63 -18.38
C THR A 249 6.13 -9.26 -19.08
N TYR A 250 4.95 -8.67 -18.98
CA TYR A 250 4.58 -7.37 -19.51
C TYR A 250 4.44 -6.37 -18.36
N SER A 251 4.94 -5.16 -18.60
CA SER A 251 4.75 -4.03 -17.70
C SER A 251 4.00 -2.89 -18.37
N TRP A 252 2.94 -2.40 -17.73
CA TRP A 252 2.15 -1.30 -18.28
C TRP A 252 2.85 0.03 -18.02
N VAL A 253 3.50 0.55 -19.07
CA VAL A 253 4.41 1.70 -18.96
C VAL A 253 3.79 3.01 -19.44
N ALA A 254 2.85 2.96 -20.37
CA ALA A 254 2.19 4.16 -20.87
C ALA A 254 0.79 3.86 -21.43
N SER A 255 0.02 4.91 -21.68
CA SER A 255 -1.27 4.84 -22.36
C SER A 255 -1.43 5.94 -23.39
N PHE A 256 -2.32 5.73 -24.35
CA PHE A 256 -2.73 6.77 -25.27
C PHE A 256 -4.20 6.60 -25.65
N THR A 257 -4.82 7.69 -26.09
CA THR A 257 -6.22 7.72 -26.51
C THR A 257 -6.33 7.77 -28.02
N VAL A 258 -7.13 6.86 -28.56
CA VAL A 258 -7.44 6.71 -29.98
C VAL A 258 -8.81 7.31 -30.25
N PRO A 259 -8.91 8.32 -31.14
CA PRO A 259 -10.18 8.98 -31.44
C PRO A 259 -11.07 8.19 -32.42
N ALA A 260 -10.47 7.35 -33.27
CA ALA A 260 -11.15 6.61 -34.32
C ALA A 260 -10.38 5.33 -34.67
N PRO A 261 -11.06 4.27 -35.13
CA PRO A 261 -10.40 3.04 -35.55
C PRO A 261 -9.50 3.29 -36.78
N GLY A 262 -8.40 2.54 -36.90
CA GLY A 262 -7.50 2.65 -38.04
C GLY A 262 -6.07 2.23 -37.75
N THR A 263 -5.18 2.54 -38.69
CA THR A 263 -3.76 2.26 -38.59
C THR A 263 -3.01 3.44 -38.00
N TYR A 264 -2.22 3.18 -36.96
CA TYR A 264 -1.42 4.19 -36.26
C TYR A 264 0.06 3.80 -36.33
N THR A 265 0.92 4.77 -36.05
CA THR A 265 2.36 4.53 -35.93
C THR A 265 2.83 4.83 -34.52
N LEU A 266 3.65 3.94 -33.96
CA LEU A 266 4.22 4.05 -32.62
C LEU A 266 5.75 4.17 -32.71
N ASP A 267 6.29 5.24 -32.17
CA ASP A 267 7.73 5.45 -32.02
C ASP A 267 8.06 5.52 -30.52
N CYS A 268 8.81 4.55 -30.00
CA CYS A 268 9.27 4.54 -28.61
C CYS A 268 10.79 4.68 -28.58
N ARG A 269 11.27 5.85 -28.16
CA ARG A 269 12.70 6.13 -28.08
C ARG A 269 13.28 5.60 -26.77
N THR A 270 14.30 4.77 -26.91
CA THR A 270 15.01 4.12 -25.82
C THR A 270 16.49 3.96 -26.20
N GLY A 271 17.37 4.00 -25.19
CA GLY A 271 18.80 3.72 -25.38
C GLY A 271 19.12 2.23 -25.45
N ASP A 272 18.14 1.37 -25.20
CA ASP A 272 18.28 -0.08 -25.19
C ASP A 272 17.83 -0.69 -26.53
N PRO A 273 18.74 -1.28 -27.33
CA PRO A 273 18.41 -1.86 -28.64
C PRO A 273 17.59 -3.16 -28.54
N LEU A 274 17.47 -3.75 -27.35
CA LEU A 274 16.67 -4.96 -27.11
C LEU A 274 15.25 -4.63 -26.60
N ALA A 275 14.95 -3.35 -26.35
CA ALA A 275 13.67 -2.95 -25.80
C ALA A 275 12.51 -3.30 -26.75
N ASN A 276 11.51 -3.96 -26.20
CA ASN A 276 10.31 -4.38 -26.89
C ASN A 276 9.07 -3.78 -26.21
N TYR A 277 8.19 -3.18 -27.00
CA TYR A 277 6.93 -2.62 -26.54
C TYR A 277 5.79 -3.14 -27.41
N THR A 278 4.75 -3.67 -26.78
CA THR A 278 3.52 -4.09 -27.46
C THR A 278 2.36 -3.18 -27.06
N VAL A 279 1.33 -3.11 -27.90
CA VAL A 279 0.10 -2.36 -27.62
C VAL A 279 -1.04 -3.32 -27.41
N GLY A 280 -1.71 -3.14 -26.28
CA GLY A 280 -2.83 -3.96 -25.85
C GLY A 280 -3.98 -3.13 -25.31
N GLN A 281 -5.00 -3.81 -24.81
CA GLN A 281 -6.07 -3.15 -24.07
C GLN A 281 -5.52 -2.54 -22.77
N THR A 282 -6.20 -1.56 -22.19
CA THR A 282 -5.76 -1.04 -20.89
C THR A 282 -6.07 -2.06 -19.79
N PRO A 283 -5.09 -2.50 -18.96
CA PRO A 283 -5.36 -3.36 -17.82
C PRO A 283 -6.42 -2.77 -16.91
N ARG A 284 -7.37 -3.59 -16.48
CA ARG A 284 -8.46 -3.16 -15.59
C ARG A 284 -8.09 -3.42 -14.15
N ILE A 285 -7.61 -2.38 -13.48
CA ILE A 285 -7.27 -2.40 -12.05
C ILE A 285 -8.52 -2.04 -11.24
N ARG A 286 -8.81 -2.79 -10.18
CA ARG A 286 -9.96 -2.54 -9.29
C ARG A 286 -9.60 -1.54 -8.17
N GLY A 287 -10.59 -0.81 -7.66
CA GLY A 287 -10.44 0.05 -6.47
C GLY A 287 -9.64 1.33 -6.70
N ALA A 288 -9.30 2.02 -5.60
CA ALA A 288 -8.60 3.32 -5.68
C ALA A 288 -7.15 3.20 -6.19
N VAL A 289 -6.52 2.02 -6.07
CA VAL A 289 -5.16 1.78 -6.58
C VAL A 289 -5.04 1.97 -8.11
N ALA A 290 -6.13 1.78 -8.85
CA ALA A 290 -6.23 2.10 -10.28
C ALA A 290 -5.90 3.57 -10.61
N SER A 291 -6.15 4.49 -9.67
CA SER A 291 -5.76 5.90 -9.81
C SER A 291 -4.34 6.16 -9.29
N LEU A 292 -3.91 5.45 -8.25
CA LEU A 292 -2.60 5.65 -7.60
C LEU A 292 -1.42 5.31 -8.53
N VAL A 293 -1.58 4.36 -9.46
CA VAL A 293 -0.52 4.03 -10.44
C VAL A 293 -0.14 5.20 -11.35
N HIS A 294 -1.04 6.17 -11.52
CA HIS A 294 -0.81 7.38 -12.29
C HIS A 294 -0.26 8.54 -11.45
N TRP A 295 -0.30 8.45 -10.11
CA TRP A 295 0.13 9.55 -9.25
C TRP A 295 1.63 9.84 -9.42
N PRO A 296 2.04 11.11 -9.41
CA PRO A 296 3.45 11.47 -9.39
C PRO A 296 4.17 10.77 -8.23
N PRO A 297 5.35 10.16 -8.48
CA PRO A 297 6.11 9.46 -7.44
C PRO A 297 6.33 10.28 -6.15
N PRO A 298 6.59 11.60 -6.20
CA PRO A 298 6.73 12.41 -4.97
C PRO A 298 5.51 12.39 -4.05
N LEU A 299 4.28 12.31 -4.60
CA LEU A 299 3.07 12.25 -3.78
C LEU A 299 2.97 10.91 -3.04
N LEU A 300 3.34 9.82 -3.71
CA LEU A 300 3.36 8.49 -3.09
C LEU A 300 4.45 8.38 -2.02
N TRP A 301 5.63 8.97 -2.26
CA TRP A 301 6.69 9.06 -1.26
C TRP A 301 6.25 9.82 -0.02
N LEU A 302 5.59 10.98 -0.22
CA LEU A 302 5.05 11.78 0.88
C LEU A 302 4.01 10.99 1.67
N LEU A 303 3.06 10.36 0.98
CA LEU A 303 2.03 9.52 1.60
C LEU A 303 2.65 8.41 2.46
N GLY A 304 3.64 7.71 1.93
CA GLY A 304 4.39 6.68 2.66
C GLY A 304 5.22 7.23 3.82
N ALA A 305 5.77 8.45 3.70
CA ALA A 305 6.58 9.09 4.74
C ALA A 305 5.76 9.62 5.92
N LEU A 306 4.46 9.89 5.73
CA LEU A 306 3.59 10.53 6.73
C LEU A 306 3.67 9.89 8.13
N PRO A 307 3.63 8.55 8.32
CA PRO A 307 3.72 7.96 9.64
C PRO A 307 5.05 8.28 10.34
N GLY A 308 6.17 8.21 9.59
CA GLY A 308 7.50 8.53 10.12
C GLY A 308 7.69 10.01 10.43
N LEU A 309 7.19 10.88 9.55
CA LEU A 309 7.17 12.33 9.78
C LEU A 309 6.34 12.69 11.03
N TRP A 310 5.22 12.00 11.24
CA TRP A 310 4.39 12.20 12.43
C TRP A 310 5.09 11.74 13.70
N ILE A 311 5.79 10.59 13.69
CA ILE A 311 6.62 10.13 14.80
C ILE A 311 7.72 11.16 15.10
N ALA A 312 8.42 11.64 14.08
CA ALA A 312 9.49 12.62 14.22
C ALA A 312 8.96 13.96 14.78
N ALA A 313 7.81 14.43 14.28
CA ALA A 313 7.15 15.64 14.76
C ALA A 313 6.70 15.53 16.22
N ASP A 314 6.06 14.42 16.62
CA ASP A 314 5.68 14.16 18.02
C ASP A 314 6.92 14.13 18.93
N ALA A 315 7.99 13.45 18.51
CA ALA A 315 9.24 13.40 19.24
C ALA A 315 9.89 14.80 19.40
N TYR A 316 9.88 15.60 18.33
CA TYR A 316 10.42 16.95 18.33
C TYR A 316 9.63 17.89 19.26
N LEU A 317 8.29 17.88 19.16
CA LEU A 317 7.41 18.70 20.00
C LEU A 317 7.56 18.37 21.48
N ARG A 318 7.66 17.08 21.83
CA ARG A 318 7.89 16.65 23.23
C ARG A 318 9.24 17.09 23.78
N ARG A 319 10.29 17.09 22.96
CA ARG A 319 11.61 17.63 23.37
C ARG A 319 11.53 19.13 23.65
N ARG A 320 10.86 19.89 22.78
CA ARG A 320 10.72 21.34 22.91
C ARG A 320 9.93 21.74 24.15
N ALA A 321 8.86 21.01 24.48
CA ALA A 321 8.08 21.25 25.69
C ALA A 321 8.92 21.08 26.97
N ARG A 322 9.73 20.02 27.05
CA ARG A 322 10.61 19.77 28.20
C ARG A 322 11.72 20.82 28.38
N GLY A 323 12.21 21.40 27.28
CA GLY A 323 13.23 22.46 27.34
C GLY A 323 12.70 23.82 27.80
N ARG A 324 11.38 24.06 27.69
CA ARG A 324 10.73 25.28 28.21
C ARG A 324 10.46 25.21 29.72
N ASP A 325 10.14 24.02 30.24
CA ASP A 325 9.90 23.83 31.68
C ASP A 325 11.18 24.00 32.52
N SER A 326 12.36 23.85 31.91
CA SER A 326 13.66 24.04 32.58
C SER A 326 14.13 25.51 32.68
N THR A 327 13.37 26.47 32.13
CA THR A 327 13.74 27.90 32.09
C THR A 327 12.87 28.82 32.95
N LEU A 328 11.93 28.27 33.74
CA LEU A 328 11.19 29.04 34.73
C LEU A 328 11.96 29.01 36.07
N PRO A 329 12.44 30.15 36.60
CA PRO A 329 13.00 30.19 37.95
C PRO A 329 11.89 29.88 38.98
N ALA A 330 12.26 29.12 40.00
CA ALA A 330 11.41 28.76 41.14
C ALA A 330 11.13 29.97 42.04
#